data_AF-A0A0N8T0Y3-F1
#
_entry.id   AF-A0A0N8T0Y3-F1
#
_cell.length_a   1.000
_cell.length_b   1.000
_cell.length_c   1.000
_cell.angle_alpha   90.00
_cell.angle_beta   90.00
_cell.angle_gamma   90.00
#
_symmetry.space_group_name_H-M   'P 1'
#
loop_
_entity.id
_entity.type
_entity.pdbx_description
1 polymer ?
#
loop_
_entity_poly.entity_id
_entity_poly.type
_entity_poly.pdbx_seq_one_letter_code
_entity_poly.pdbx_strand_id
1 'polypeptide(L)'
;QRHGTARIGVLFGPVMVVWFLVLGALGVYGIMQSPEVLKAVNPAWGLNFFIIHPGIGVAILGAVVLALTGAEALYADMGHFGRKPISRAWFILVLPALLLNYFGQGALVLGNPETVRNPFYLLAP
;
A
#
# COMPACT_ATOMS: atom_id res chain seq x y z
N GLN A 1 -21.80 -22.41 -16.95
CA GLN A 1 -21.71 -21.19 -17.79
C GLN A 1 -20.25 -21.05 -18.26
N ARG A 2 -19.93 -21.42 -19.51
CA ARG A 2 -18.55 -21.79 -19.94
C ARG A 2 -17.80 -20.69 -20.75
N HIS A 3 -18.43 -19.56 -21.07
CA HIS A 3 -17.84 -18.51 -21.93
C HIS A 3 -17.82 -17.09 -21.35
N GLY A 4 -18.47 -16.82 -20.21
CA GLY A 4 -18.49 -15.48 -19.59
C GLY A 4 -17.25 -15.15 -18.76
N THR A 5 -16.67 -16.14 -18.08
CA THR A 5 -15.60 -15.95 -17.09
C THR A 5 -14.23 -15.65 -17.72
N ALA A 6 -13.96 -16.18 -18.92
CA ALA A 6 -12.67 -16.02 -19.59
C ALA A 6 -12.41 -14.56 -20.03
N ARG A 7 -13.43 -13.84 -20.53
CA ARG A 7 -13.29 -12.42 -20.89
C ARG A 7 -13.09 -11.52 -19.66
N ILE A 8 -13.75 -11.83 -18.55
CA ILE A 8 -13.63 -11.05 -17.31
C ILE A 8 -12.22 -11.23 -16.72
N GLY A 9 -11.67 -12.44 -16.74
CA GLY A 9 -10.31 -12.71 -16.27
C GLY A 9 -9.22 -11.97 -17.06
N VAL A 10 -9.40 -11.79 -18.38
CA VAL A 10 -8.44 -11.05 -19.23
C VAL A 10 -8.50 -9.54 -18.98
N LEU A 11 -9.68 -8.99 -18.68
CA LEU A 11 -9.82 -7.54 -18.40
C LEU A 11 -9.26 -7.15 -17.02
N PHE A 12 -9.24 -8.10 -16.07
CA PHE A 12 -8.81 -7.83 -14.70
C PHE A 12 -7.35 -7.37 -14.62
N GLY A 13 -6.44 -8.02 -15.36
CA GLY A 13 -5.01 -7.66 -15.36
C GLY A 13 -4.75 -6.20 -15.75
N PRO A 14 -5.20 -5.74 -16.93
CA PRO A 14 -5.06 -4.34 -17.35
C PRO A 14 -5.69 -3.34 -16.38
N VAL A 15 -6.88 -3.63 -15.84
CA VAL A 15 -7.55 -2.75 -14.87
C VAL A 15 -6.71 -2.62 -13.60
N MET A 16 -6.15 -3.71 -13.09
CA MET A 16 -5.27 -3.68 -11.91
C MET A 16 -3.99 -2.90 -12.20
N VAL A 17 -3.42 -3.00 -13.40
CA VAL A 17 -2.24 -2.21 -13.77
C VAL A 17 -2.55 -0.71 -13.75
N VAL A 18 -3.64 -0.29 -14.37
CA VAL A 18 -4.08 1.11 -14.36
C VAL A 18 -4.33 1.58 -12.92
N TRP A 19 -5.00 0.76 -12.12
CA TRP A 19 -5.25 1.06 -10.71
C TRP A 19 -3.96 1.33 -9.93
N PHE A 20 -2.97 0.43 -9.99
CA PHE A 20 -1.71 0.62 -9.26
C PHE A 20 -0.88 1.78 -9.80
N LEU A 21 -0.91 2.06 -11.10
CA LEU A 21 -0.25 3.24 -11.66
C LEU A 21 -0.88 4.54 -11.12
N VAL A 22 -2.21 4.60 -11.03
CA VAL A 22 -2.92 5.75 -10.44
C VAL A 22 -2.54 5.90 -8.96
N LEU A 23 -2.51 4.81 -8.19
CA LEU A 23 -2.09 4.85 -6.79
C LEU A 23 -0.66 5.40 -6.60
N GLY A 24 0.26 4.93 -7.44
CA GLY A 24 1.64 5.41 -7.44
C GLY A 24 1.74 6.89 -7.80
N ALA A 25 1.02 7.34 -8.83
CA ALA A 25 0.99 8.74 -9.24
C ALA A 25 0.43 9.67 -8.15
N LEU A 26 -0.69 9.29 -7.53
CA LEU A 26 -1.25 10.02 -6.38
C LEU A 26 -0.30 10.04 -5.19
N GLY A 27 0.38 8.92 -4.93
CA GLY A 27 1.40 8.82 -3.90
C GLY A 27 2.54 9.81 -4.11
N VAL A 28 3.10 9.85 -5.33
CA VAL A 28 4.13 10.82 -5.72
C VAL A 28 3.63 12.25 -5.56
N TYR A 29 2.40 12.55 -6.00
CA TYR A 29 1.80 13.87 -5.83
C TYR A 29 1.74 14.29 -4.35
N GLY A 30 1.30 13.41 -3.45
CA GLY A 30 1.29 13.68 -2.01
C GLY A 30 2.69 13.90 -1.43
N ILE A 31 3.66 13.05 -1.80
CA ILE A 31 5.06 13.18 -1.35
C ILE A 31 5.65 14.53 -1.78
N MET A 32 5.33 15.01 -2.98
CA MET A 32 5.83 16.30 -3.46
C MET A 32 5.33 17.49 -2.62
N GLN A 33 4.18 17.36 -1.95
CA GLN A 33 3.66 18.40 -1.06
C GLN A 33 4.42 18.45 0.28
N SER A 34 4.79 17.28 0.82
CA SER A 34 5.58 17.18 2.06
C SER A 34 6.70 16.13 1.94
N PRO A 35 7.84 16.48 1.30
CA PRO A 35 8.94 15.51 1.05
C PRO A 35 9.58 14.96 2.32
N GLU A 36 9.40 15.64 3.45
CA GLU A 36 9.89 15.20 4.75
C GLU A 36 9.30 13.86 5.21
N VAL A 37 8.18 13.42 4.64
CA VAL A 37 7.60 12.09 4.91
C VAL A 37 8.60 10.97 4.63
N LEU A 38 9.54 11.17 3.70
CA LEU A 38 10.57 10.19 3.36
C LEU A 38 11.53 9.93 4.54
N LYS A 39 11.61 10.82 5.53
CA LYS A 39 12.36 10.58 6.78
C LYS A 39 11.80 9.38 7.56
N ALA A 40 10.54 8.97 7.33
CA ALA A 40 9.94 7.81 7.96
C ALA A 40 10.60 6.47 7.56
N VAL A 41 11.48 6.45 6.56
CA VAL A 41 12.36 5.30 6.27
C VAL A 41 13.34 5.04 7.43
N ASN A 42 13.68 6.06 8.22
CA ASN A 42 14.56 5.90 9.37
C ASN A 42 13.83 5.14 10.50
N PRO A 43 14.30 3.95 10.90
CA PRO A 43 13.65 3.13 11.94
C PRO A 43 13.62 3.80 13.32
N ALA A 44 14.46 4.82 13.55
CA ALA A 44 14.45 5.60 14.79
C ALA A 44 13.06 6.19 15.10
N TRP A 45 12.28 6.58 14.08
CA TRP A 45 10.92 7.11 14.27
C TRP A 45 9.99 6.05 14.86
N GLY A 46 10.03 4.82 14.33
CA GLY A 46 9.24 3.71 14.85
C GLY A 46 9.65 3.34 16.27
N LEU A 47 10.96 3.21 16.54
CA LEU A 47 11.46 2.90 17.88
C LEU A 47 11.06 3.97 18.90
N ASN A 48 11.23 5.25 18.56
CA ASN A 48 10.82 6.35 19.42
C ASN A 48 9.31 6.34 19.69
N PHE A 49 8.50 6.03 18.68
CA PHE A 49 7.05 5.87 18.84
C PHE A 49 6.69 4.77 19.84
N PHE A 50 7.35 3.61 19.80
CA PHE A 50 7.12 2.53 20.78
C PHE A 50 7.53 2.91 22.20
N ILE A 51 8.61 3.68 22.35
CA ILE A 51 9.09 4.14 23.67
C ILE A 51 8.12 5.16 24.27
N ILE A 52 7.64 6.11 23.47
CA ILE A 52 6.74 7.18 23.94
C ILE A 52 5.30 6.66 24.14
N HIS A 53 4.84 5.72 23.31
CA HIS A 53 3.47 5.21 23.33
C HIS A 53 3.41 3.68 23.43
N PRO A 54 3.85 3.07 24.54
CA PRO A 54 4.01 1.62 24.65
C PRO A 54 2.70 0.84 24.47
N GLY A 55 1.59 1.30 25.07
CA GLY A 55 0.29 0.63 24.95
C GLY A 55 -0.29 0.68 23.53
N ILE A 56 -0.23 1.84 22.88
CA ILE A 56 -0.73 2.03 21.51
C ILE A 56 0.18 1.30 20.51
N GLY A 57 1.50 1.33 20.74
CA GLY A 57 2.47 0.62 19.93
C GLY A 57 2.16 -0.88 19.84
N VAL A 58 1.89 -1.53 20.97
CA VAL A 58 1.51 -2.96 20.97
C VAL A 58 0.25 -3.21 20.14
N ALA A 59 -0.77 -2.37 20.26
CA ALA A 59 -1.99 -2.49 19.45
C ALA A 59 -1.73 -2.34 17.95
N ILE A 60 -0.87 -1.39 17.56
CA ILE A 60 -0.48 -1.18 16.16
C ILE A 60 0.32 -2.37 15.63
N LEU A 61 1.23 -2.95 16.42
CA LEU A 61 1.92 -4.18 16.05
C LEU A 61 0.93 -5.33 15.81
N GLY A 62 -0.08 -5.46 16.66
CA GLY A 62 -1.17 -6.42 16.46
C GLY A 62 -1.89 -6.21 15.12
N ALA A 63 -2.22 -4.96 14.78
CA ALA A 63 -2.84 -4.63 13.49
C ALA A 63 -1.93 -4.93 12.30
N VAL A 64 -0.63 -4.67 12.40
CA VAL A 64 0.36 -4.99 11.35
C VAL A 64 0.47 -6.50 11.15
N VAL A 65 0.54 -7.27 12.23
CA VAL A 65 0.57 -8.74 12.17
C VAL A 65 -0.72 -9.29 11.57
N LEU A 66 -1.88 -8.72 11.95
CA LEU A 66 -3.17 -9.09 11.37
C LEU A 66 -3.25 -8.77 9.87
N ALA A 67 -2.66 -7.67 9.41
CA ALA A 67 -2.57 -7.38 7.98
C ALA A 67 -1.70 -8.41 7.24
N LEU A 68 -0.65 -8.92 7.89
CA LEU A 68 0.26 -9.92 7.31
C LEU A 68 -0.42 -11.27 7.07
N THR A 69 -1.41 -11.66 7.88
CA THR A 69 -2.14 -12.93 7.66
C THR A 69 -2.91 -12.94 6.33
N GLY A 70 -3.22 -11.78 5.75
CA GLY A 70 -3.77 -11.68 4.40
C GLY A 70 -2.83 -12.15 3.29
N ALA A 71 -1.52 -12.29 3.56
CA ALA A 71 -0.54 -12.79 2.60
C ALA A 71 -0.69 -14.28 2.29
N GLU A 72 -1.45 -15.03 3.09
CA GLU A 72 -1.73 -16.46 2.84
C GLU A 72 -2.54 -16.67 1.56
N ALA A 73 -3.42 -15.74 1.21
CA ALA A 73 -4.17 -15.76 -0.05
C ALA A 73 -3.24 -15.64 -1.27
N LEU A 74 -2.19 -14.81 -1.16
CA LEU A 74 -1.17 -14.69 -2.21
C LEU A 74 -0.39 -15.99 -2.40
N TYR A 75 -0.19 -16.77 -1.32
CA TYR A 75 0.48 -18.07 -1.37
C TYR A 75 -0.37 -19.14 -2.04
N ALA A 76 -1.68 -19.14 -1.80
CA ALA A 76 -2.61 -20.01 -2.51
C ALA A 76 -2.56 -19.80 -4.03
N ASP A 77 -2.45 -18.54 -4.48
CA ASP A 77 -2.36 -18.18 -5.90
C ASP A 77 -1.02 -18.59 -6.55
N MET A 78 0.05 -18.75 -5.77
CA MET A 78 1.34 -19.27 -6.29
C MET A 78 1.23 -20.69 -6.82
N GLY A 79 0.26 -21.49 -6.36
CA GLY A 79 -0.01 -22.83 -6.86
C GLY A 79 -0.55 -22.86 -8.30
N HIS A 80 -1.22 -21.78 -8.76
CA HIS A 80 -1.87 -21.72 -10.07
C HIS A 80 -1.05 -20.97 -11.13
N PHE A 81 -0.45 -19.83 -10.77
CA PHE A 81 0.31 -18.99 -11.70
C PHE A 81 1.82 -19.20 -11.63
N GLY A 82 2.30 -19.90 -10.60
CA GLY A 82 3.72 -20.06 -10.31
C GLY A 82 4.34 -18.82 -9.64
N ARG A 83 5.47 -19.05 -8.95
CA ARG A 83 6.14 -18.03 -8.12
C ARG A 83 6.70 -16.84 -8.90
N LYS A 84 7.29 -17.07 -10.09
CA LYS A 84 8.03 -16.03 -10.83
C LYS A 84 7.13 -14.89 -11.35
N PRO A 85 5.98 -15.14 -11.99
CA PRO A 85 5.07 -14.07 -12.42
C PRO A 85 4.56 -13.22 -11.25
N ILE A 86 4.13 -13.86 -10.16
CA ILE A 86 3.61 -13.19 -8.96
C ILE A 86 4.68 -12.30 -8.33
N SER A 87 5.89 -12.84 -8.11
CA SER A 87 6.98 -12.08 -7.52
C SER A 87 7.37 -10.87 -8.36
N ARG A 88 7.42 -11.00 -9.69
CA ARG A 88 7.70 -9.87 -10.58
C ARG A 88 6.62 -8.80 -10.51
N ALA A 89 5.34 -9.17 -10.60
CA ALA A 89 4.23 -8.22 -10.49
C ALA A 89 4.25 -7.49 -9.14
N TRP A 90 4.56 -8.22 -8.07
CA TRP A 90 4.69 -7.66 -6.72
C TRP A 90 5.80 -6.60 -6.63
N PHE A 91 7.04 -6.97 -6.95
CA PHE A 91 8.19 -6.07 -6.75
C PHE A 91 8.29 -4.94 -7.77
N ILE A 92 7.77 -5.12 -8.99
CA ILE A 92 7.87 -4.12 -10.06
C ILE A 92 6.74 -3.09 -9.99
N LEU A 93 5.54 -3.50 -9.60
CA LEU A 93 4.35 -2.65 -9.69
C LEU A 93 3.62 -2.49 -8.35
N VAL A 94 3.18 -3.59 -7.75
CA VAL A 94 2.26 -3.53 -6.60
C VAL A 94 2.94 -2.92 -5.37
N LEU A 95 4.09 -3.44 -4.97
CA LEU A 95 4.86 -2.96 -3.83
C LEU A 95 5.27 -1.48 -3.97
N PRO A 96 5.92 -1.04 -5.07
CA PRO A 96 6.29 0.36 -5.19
C PRO A 96 5.07 1.29 -5.24
N ALA A 97 3.99 0.91 -5.93
CA ALA A 97 2.76 1.71 -5.98
C ALA A 97 2.13 1.88 -4.59
N LEU A 98 2.01 0.80 -3.83
CA LEU A 98 1.47 0.84 -2.46
C LEU A 98 2.36 1.66 -1.54
N LEU A 99 3.67 1.46 -1.61
CA LEU A 99 4.64 2.20 -0.80
C LEU A 99 4.53 3.70 -1.05
N LEU A 100 4.56 4.11 -2.32
CA LEU A 100 4.39 5.51 -2.72
C LEU A 100 3.05 6.06 -2.23
N ASN A 101 1.97 5.29 -2.35
CA ASN A 101 0.64 5.74 -1.92
C ASN A 101 0.58 5.96 -0.40
N TYR A 102 1.13 5.05 0.41
CA TYR A 102 1.19 5.24 1.87
C TYR A 102 2.05 6.43 2.28
N PHE A 103 3.21 6.62 1.63
CA PHE A 103 4.02 7.82 1.86
C PHE A 103 3.27 9.10 1.46
N GLY A 104 2.56 9.11 0.33
CA GLY A 104 1.75 10.25 -0.08
C GLY A 104 0.64 10.59 0.91
N GLN A 105 -0.06 9.58 1.42
CA GLN A 105 -1.07 9.77 2.47
C GLN A 105 -0.44 10.29 3.78
N GLY A 106 0.72 9.77 4.16
CA GLY A 106 1.48 10.28 5.31
C GLY A 106 1.88 11.75 5.13
N ALA A 107 2.31 12.14 3.93
CA ALA A 107 2.67 13.52 3.60
C ALA A 107 1.49 14.48 3.73
N LEU A 108 0.28 14.06 3.32
CA LEU A 108 -0.94 14.85 3.52
C LEU A 108 -1.27 15.03 5.00
N VAL A 109 -1.18 13.96 5.78
CA VAL A 109 -1.50 14.01 7.22
C VAL A 109 -0.49 14.89 7.97
N LEU A 110 0.78 14.87 7.57
CA LEU A 110 1.80 15.78 8.09
C LEU A 110 1.48 17.25 7.80
N GLY A 111 1.00 17.56 6.60
CA GLY A 111 0.65 18.93 6.20
C GLY A 111 -0.68 19.42 6.80
N ASN A 112 -1.66 18.53 6.92
CA ASN A 112 -2.97 18.83 7.49
C ASN A 112 -3.53 17.60 8.24
N PRO A 113 -3.47 17.59 9.59
CA PRO A 113 -3.93 16.46 10.41
C PRO A 113 -5.41 16.08 10.22
N GLU A 114 -6.28 17.01 9.82
CA GLU A 114 -7.70 16.72 9.57
C GLU A 114 -7.91 15.74 8.39
N THR A 115 -6.90 15.61 7.52
CA THR A 115 -6.95 14.68 6.38
C THR A 115 -6.94 13.22 6.80
N VAL A 116 -6.63 12.90 8.06
CA VAL A 116 -6.66 11.53 8.60
C VAL A 116 -8.05 10.88 8.50
N ARG A 117 -9.12 11.68 8.37
CA ARG A 117 -10.49 11.20 8.16
C ARG A 117 -10.65 10.47 6.84
N ASN A 118 -9.98 10.93 5.79
CA ASN A 118 -10.05 10.28 4.48
C ASN A 118 -8.81 10.55 3.60
N PRO A 119 -7.63 10.08 4.02
CA PRO A 119 -6.36 10.45 3.37
C PRO A 119 -6.26 9.93 1.94
N PHE A 120 -6.95 8.83 1.62
CA PHE A 120 -6.97 8.27 0.26
C PHE A 120 -7.67 9.18 -0.74
N TYR A 121 -8.89 9.63 -0.43
CA TYR A 121 -9.67 10.46 -1.36
C TYR A 121 -9.17 11.91 -1.38
N LEU A 122 -8.63 12.40 -0.26
CA LEU A 122 -8.04 13.74 -0.17
C LEU A 122 -6.68 13.86 -0.85
N LEU A 123 -6.08 12.74 -1.26
CA LEU A 123 -4.86 12.68 -2.08
C LEU A 123 -5.14 12.91 -3.56
N ALA A 124 -6.37 12.69 -4.01
CA ALA A 124 -6.76 13.05 -5.35
C ALA A 124 -6.89 14.58 -5.47
N PRO A 125 -6.35 15.20 -6.54
CA PRO A 125 -6.51 16.63 -6.81
C PRO A 125 -7.96 17.01 -7.11
#